data_AF-A0A3A1V8B9-F1
#
_entry.id   AF-A0A3A1V8B9-F1
#
_cell.length_a   1.000
_cell.length_b   1.000
_cell.length_c   1.000
_cell.angle_alpha   90.00
_cell.angle_beta   90.00
_cell.angle_gamma   90.00
#
_symmetry.space_group_name_H-M   'P 1'
#
loop_
_entity.id
_entity.type
_entity.pdbx_description
1 polymer ?
#
loop_
_entity_poly.entity_id
_entity_poly.type
_entity_poly.pdbx_seq_one_letter_code
_entity_poly.pdbx_strand_id
1 'polypeptide(L)'
;MKKISWIIVVLITLSCVSFVYFYHQPERIEREHKSVIYSVENDFEKQTSIALEGNYYRNLFGRDVFIGKLMTDDDLEYEIKLYDEGGNFQGSITTLNSNNVTETIGSVMTSRHFDNVWVQLDNINERYNLSDGYITGPATTKEEANQVALKMQEGKKQ
;
A
#
# COMPACT_ATOMS: atom_id res chain seq x y z
N MET A 1 -28.65 29.07 -36.22
CA MET A 1 -28.76 28.26 -34.97
C MET A 1 -27.87 27.00 -34.94
N LYS A 2 -27.63 26.29 -36.06
CA LYS A 2 -26.79 25.06 -36.07
C LYS A 2 -25.33 25.25 -35.61
N LYS A 3 -24.71 26.40 -35.89
CA LYS A 3 -23.29 26.68 -35.55
C LYS A 3 -23.02 26.80 -34.04
N ILE A 4 -23.96 27.38 -33.29
CA ILE A 4 -23.86 27.49 -31.82
C ILE A 4 -23.98 26.11 -31.18
N SER A 5 -24.84 25.24 -31.73
CA SER A 5 -24.97 23.85 -31.27
C SER A 5 -23.68 23.04 -31.46
N TRP A 6 -22.95 23.25 -32.57
CA TRP A 6 -21.66 22.57 -32.79
C TRP A 6 -20.61 23.05 -31.77
N ILE A 7 -20.50 24.36 -31.56
CA ILE A 7 -19.52 24.93 -30.61
C ILE A 7 -19.74 24.35 -29.19
N ILE A 8 -20.99 24.21 -28.76
CA ILE A 8 -21.33 23.61 -27.46
C ILE A 8 -20.90 22.13 -27.41
N VAL A 9 -21.17 21.35 -28.45
CA VAL A 9 -20.75 19.94 -28.52
C VAL A 9 -19.23 19.81 -28.43
N VAL A 10 -18.49 20.65 -29.16
CA VAL A 10 -17.00 20.67 -29.12
C VAL A 10 -16.49 21.02 -27.73
N LEU A 11 -17.09 22.02 -27.07
CA LEU A 11 -16.74 22.39 -25.69
C LEU A 11 -16.99 21.25 -24.70
N ILE A 12 -18.13 20.56 -24.81
CA ILE A 12 -18.43 19.40 -23.95
C ILE A 12 -17.44 18.27 -24.20
N THR A 13 -17.14 17.95 -25.46
CA THR A 13 -16.16 16.91 -25.80
C THR A 13 -14.76 17.25 -25.26
N LEU A 14 -14.30 18.50 -25.43
CA LEU A 14 -13.03 18.96 -24.86
C LEU A 14 -13.01 18.87 -23.33
N SER A 15 -14.11 19.26 -22.67
CA SER A 15 -14.23 19.16 -21.22
C SER A 15 -14.18 17.71 -20.73
N CYS A 16 -14.88 16.79 -21.41
CA CYS A 16 -14.83 15.36 -21.08
C CYS A 16 -13.44 14.77 -21.29
N VAL A 17 -12.78 15.07 -22.41
CA VAL A 17 -11.42 14.59 -22.69
C VAL A 17 -10.44 15.12 -21.64
N SER A 18 -10.52 16.40 -21.31
CA SER A 18 -9.68 17.01 -20.27
C SER A 18 -9.93 16.38 -18.90
N PHE A 19 -11.19 16.13 -18.54
CA PHE A 19 -11.54 15.51 -17.27
C PHE A 19 -10.98 14.08 -17.16
N VAL A 20 -11.14 13.28 -18.21
CA VAL A 20 -10.59 11.92 -18.26
C VAL A 20 -9.06 11.93 -18.17
N TYR A 21 -8.40 12.87 -18.84
CA TYR A 21 -6.95 13.01 -18.79
C TYR A 21 -6.43 13.32 -17.38
N PHE A 22 -7.02 14.31 -16.70
CA PHE A 22 -6.63 14.66 -15.34
C PHE A 22 -6.99 13.57 -14.32
N TYR A 23 -8.09 12.84 -14.54
CA TYR A 23 -8.50 11.76 -13.64
C TYR A 23 -7.54 10.56 -13.67
N HIS A 24 -6.94 10.28 -14.84
CA HIS A 24 -6.01 9.16 -15.02
C HIS A 24 -4.56 9.48 -14.67
N GLN A 25 -4.25 10.72 -14.28
CA GLN A 25 -2.87 11.06 -13.91
C GLN A 25 -2.49 10.33 -12.61
N PRO A 26 -1.40 9.56 -12.60
CA PRO A 26 -0.96 8.85 -11.41
C PRO A 26 -0.59 9.85 -10.32
N GLU A 27 -1.01 9.54 -9.09
CA GLU A 27 -0.68 10.32 -7.91
C GLU A 27 0.58 9.71 -7.28
N ARG A 28 1.66 10.49 -7.18
CA ARG A 28 2.88 10.02 -6.52
C ARG A 28 2.67 10.03 -5.00
N ILE A 29 2.90 8.90 -4.37
CA ILE A 29 2.82 8.71 -2.92
C ILE A 29 4.22 8.48 -2.39
N GLU A 30 4.59 9.28 -1.40
CA GLU A 30 5.83 9.14 -0.63
C GLU A 30 5.46 9.35 0.84
N ARG A 31 5.53 8.28 1.62
CA ARG A 31 5.12 8.24 3.02
C ARG A 31 6.13 7.45 3.83
N GLU A 32 6.58 8.02 4.93
CA GLU A 32 7.43 7.35 5.90
C GLU A 32 6.74 7.35 7.26
N HIS A 33 6.68 6.18 7.88
CA HIS A 33 6.00 5.93 9.14
C HIS A 33 6.95 5.32 10.15
N LYS A 34 7.01 5.93 11.34
CA LYS A 34 7.59 5.26 12.51
C LYS A 34 6.73 4.04 12.83
N SER A 35 7.37 2.89 12.90
CA SER A 35 6.70 1.60 12.95
C SER A 35 7.35 0.73 14.02
N VAL A 36 6.67 -0.36 14.37
CA VAL A 36 7.17 -1.32 15.35
C VAL A 36 7.12 -2.71 14.72
N ILE A 37 8.24 -3.42 14.82
CA ILE A 37 8.31 -4.86 14.62
C ILE A 37 7.89 -5.50 15.94
N TYR A 38 6.86 -6.32 15.91
CA TYR A 38 6.38 -7.02 17.10
C TYR A 38 5.93 -8.43 16.75
N SER A 39 5.91 -9.28 17.77
CA SER A 39 5.25 -10.59 17.70
C SER A 39 4.07 -10.62 18.66
N VAL A 40 2.97 -11.25 18.27
CA VAL A 40 1.79 -11.37 19.14
C VAL A 40 2.08 -12.33 20.28
N GLU A 41 2.68 -13.48 19.98
CA GLU A 41 2.95 -14.55 20.94
C GLU A 41 4.20 -14.30 21.79
N ASN A 42 5.22 -13.65 21.23
CA ASN A 42 6.45 -13.34 21.94
C ASN A 42 6.40 -11.93 22.54
N ASP A 43 7.06 -11.72 23.68
CA ASP A 43 7.31 -10.39 24.24
C ASP A 43 8.46 -9.71 23.49
N PHE A 44 8.26 -9.51 22.18
CA PHE A 44 9.21 -8.90 21.28
C PHE A 44 8.63 -7.60 20.74
N GLU A 45 9.42 -6.53 20.87
CA GLU A 45 9.15 -5.21 20.32
C GLU A 45 10.48 -4.59 19.86
N LYS A 46 10.52 -4.09 18.63
CA LYS A 46 11.63 -3.30 18.11
C LYS A 46 11.10 -2.15 17.26
N GLN A 47 11.56 -0.93 17.55
CA GLN A 47 11.25 0.22 16.71
C GLN A 47 11.92 0.12 15.34
N THR A 48 11.21 0.54 14.30
CA THR A 48 11.68 0.57 12.92
C THR A 48 10.97 1.69 12.14
N SER A 49 11.29 1.80 10.86
CA SER A 49 10.63 2.68 9.89
C SER A 49 10.00 1.81 8.80
N ILE A 50 8.87 2.27 8.26
CA ILE A 50 8.35 1.78 6.98
C ILE A 50 8.22 3.00 6.08
N ALA A 51 8.87 2.95 4.92
CA ALA A 51 8.65 3.92 3.85
C ALA A 51 7.95 3.26 2.65
N LEU A 52 6.98 3.97 2.08
CA LEU A 52 6.25 3.63 0.88
C LEU A 52 6.53 4.71 -0.16
N GLU A 53 7.08 4.31 -1.30
CA GLU A 53 7.31 5.20 -2.43
C GLU A 53 6.73 4.60 -3.71
N GLY A 54 5.86 5.31 -4.41
CA GLY A 54 5.30 4.80 -5.65
C GLY A 54 4.24 5.68 -6.29
N ASN A 55 3.48 5.07 -7.19
CA ASN A 55 2.41 5.72 -7.92
C ASN A 55 1.08 5.00 -7.66
N TYR A 56 0.07 5.80 -7.32
CA TYR A 56 -1.31 5.39 -7.19
C TYR A 56 -2.06 5.67 -8.51
N TYR A 57 -2.69 4.62 -9.03
CA TYR A 57 -3.45 4.63 -10.27
C TYR A 57 -4.94 4.41 -9.98
N ARG A 58 -5.74 5.41 -10.34
CA ARG A 58 -7.20 5.37 -10.26
C ARG A 58 -7.76 4.71 -11.52
N ASN A 59 -8.57 3.67 -11.35
CA ASN A 59 -9.17 2.94 -12.47
C ASN A 59 -10.68 3.18 -12.52
N LEU A 60 -11.17 3.70 -13.66
CA LEU A 60 -12.61 3.95 -13.86
C LEU A 60 -13.46 2.67 -13.95
N PHE A 61 -12.87 1.57 -14.44
CA PHE A 61 -13.57 0.31 -14.71
C PHE A 61 -12.91 -0.91 -14.06
N GLY A 62 -12.26 -0.72 -12.91
CA GLY A 62 -11.56 -1.79 -12.21
C GLY A 62 -11.16 -1.41 -10.81
N ARG A 63 -10.29 -2.22 -10.21
CA ARG A 63 -9.70 -1.92 -8.90
C ARG A 63 -8.60 -0.91 -9.06
N ASP A 64 -8.57 0.05 -8.16
CA ASP A 64 -7.47 0.96 -7.96
C ASP A 64 -6.18 0.18 -7.65
N VAL A 65 -5.03 0.70 -8.11
CA VAL A 65 -3.74 0.00 -8.00
C VAL A 65 -2.67 0.95 -7.48
N PHE A 66 -1.88 0.48 -6.53
CA PHE A 66 -0.63 1.11 -6.13
C PHE A 66 0.54 0.26 -6.63
N ILE A 67 1.52 0.90 -7.27
CA ILE A 67 2.76 0.26 -7.73
C ILE A 67 3.93 1.07 -7.22
N GLY A 68 4.82 0.42 -6.47
CA GLY A 68 5.92 1.12 -5.83
C GLY A 68 6.86 0.19 -5.10
N LYS A 69 7.53 0.78 -4.12
CA LYS A 69 8.54 0.16 -3.28
C LYS A 69 8.14 0.32 -1.82
N LEU A 70 8.42 -0.71 -1.05
CA LEU A 70 8.34 -0.72 0.40
C LEU A 70 9.76 -0.84 0.94
N MET A 71 10.16 0.10 1.80
CA MET A 71 11.44 0.08 2.49
C MET A 71 11.21 -0.11 3.98
N THR A 72 11.99 -0.96 4.64
CA THR A 72 11.89 -1.21 6.08
C THR A 72 13.24 -1.56 6.71
N ASP A 73 13.39 -1.35 8.02
CA ASP A 73 14.64 -1.58 8.78
C ASP A 73 15.86 -0.84 8.16
N ASP A 74 15.60 0.29 7.50
CA ASP A 74 16.54 1.18 6.77
C ASP A 74 17.37 0.53 5.63
N ASP A 75 17.30 -0.79 5.43
CA ASP A 75 18.10 -1.53 4.44
C ASP A 75 17.30 -2.49 3.54
N LEU A 76 16.07 -2.85 3.90
CA LEU A 76 15.27 -3.82 3.16
C LEU A 76 14.32 -3.11 2.18
N GLU A 77 14.52 -3.31 0.88
CA GLU A 77 13.69 -2.74 -0.19
C GLU A 77 12.95 -3.84 -0.96
N TYR A 78 11.65 -3.67 -1.16
CA TYR A 78 10.80 -4.60 -1.90
C TYR A 78 9.93 -3.89 -2.92
N GLU A 79 9.86 -4.43 -4.12
CA GLU A 79 8.85 -4.02 -5.09
C GLU A 79 7.48 -4.58 -4.70
N ILE A 80 6.48 -3.70 -4.64
CA ILE A 80 5.13 -4.05 -4.22
C ILE A 80 4.08 -3.57 -5.22
N LYS A 81 3.05 -4.39 -5.40
CA LYS A 81 1.87 -4.07 -6.17
C LYS A 81 0.63 -4.37 -5.35
N LEU A 82 -0.11 -3.32 -4.99
CA LEU A 82 -1.29 -3.43 -4.15
C LEU A 82 -2.55 -3.13 -4.94
N TYR A 83 -3.63 -3.84 -4.63
CA TYR A 83 -4.95 -3.62 -5.19
C TYR A 83 -5.90 -3.15 -4.11
N ASP A 84 -6.77 -2.20 -4.43
CA ASP A 84 -7.86 -1.81 -3.55
C ASP A 84 -8.87 -2.97 -3.43
N GLU A 85 -9.04 -3.47 -2.21
CA GLU A 85 -9.99 -4.52 -1.85
C GLU A 85 -11.00 -4.01 -0.81
N GLY A 86 -11.80 -3.04 -1.21
CA GLY A 86 -12.93 -2.57 -0.42
C GLY A 86 -12.52 -1.65 0.72
N GLY A 87 -11.61 -0.70 0.45
CA GLY A 87 -11.22 0.35 1.40
C GLY A 87 -9.79 0.25 1.91
N ASN A 88 -9.08 -0.84 1.61
CA ASN A 88 -7.66 -1.01 1.89
C ASN A 88 -6.93 -1.53 0.65
N PHE A 89 -5.69 -1.09 0.48
CA PHE A 89 -4.78 -1.67 -0.50
C PHE A 89 -4.11 -2.89 0.10
N GLN A 90 -4.08 -4.01 -0.63
CA GLN A 90 -3.36 -5.21 -0.20
C GLN A 90 -2.65 -5.90 -1.36
N GLY A 91 -1.56 -6.59 -1.03
CA GLY A 91 -0.78 -7.36 -1.99
C GLY A 91 0.24 -8.28 -1.32
N SER A 92 0.77 -9.21 -2.10
CA SER A 92 1.87 -10.08 -1.70
C SER A 92 3.21 -9.46 -2.06
N ILE A 93 4.21 -9.66 -1.22
CA ILE A 93 5.60 -9.30 -1.49
C ILE A 93 6.28 -10.53 -2.06
N THR A 94 6.91 -10.39 -3.23
CA THR A 94 7.55 -11.51 -3.93
C THR A 94 9.01 -11.20 -4.23
N THR A 95 9.85 -12.23 -4.18
CA THR A 95 11.24 -12.17 -4.62
C THR A 95 11.55 -13.29 -5.62
N LEU A 96 12.68 -13.19 -6.31
CA LEU A 96 13.20 -14.28 -7.14
C LEU A 96 14.15 -15.13 -6.30
N ASN A 97 13.85 -16.41 -6.16
CA ASN A 97 14.77 -17.36 -5.52
C ASN A 97 15.92 -17.72 -6.49
N SER A 98 16.94 -18.42 -5.99
CA SER A 98 18.14 -18.92 -6.68
C SER A 98 17.86 -19.67 -7.99
N ASN A 99 16.65 -20.23 -8.13
CA ASN A 99 16.20 -20.95 -9.32
C ASN A 99 15.39 -20.09 -10.31
N ASN A 100 15.39 -18.76 -10.16
CA ASN A 100 14.56 -17.81 -10.91
C ASN A 100 13.05 -18.06 -10.80
N VAL A 101 12.62 -18.70 -9.71
CA VAL A 101 11.20 -18.91 -9.39
C VAL A 101 10.75 -17.76 -8.49
N THR A 102 9.63 -17.14 -8.84
CA THR A 102 8.98 -16.14 -8.00
C THR A 102 8.42 -16.81 -6.76
N GLU A 103 8.87 -16.35 -5.60
CA GLU A 103 8.46 -16.83 -4.28
C GLU A 103 7.84 -15.68 -3.49
N THR A 104 6.72 -15.95 -2.83
CA THR A 104 6.09 -15.00 -1.92
C THR A 104 6.81 -15.05 -0.59
N ILE A 105 7.31 -13.90 -0.13
CA ILE A 105 8.08 -13.76 1.12
C ILE A 105 7.33 -12.94 2.18
N GLY A 106 6.09 -12.59 1.90
CA GLY A 106 5.30 -11.75 2.78
C GLY A 106 4.05 -11.17 2.17
N SER A 107 3.39 -10.33 2.97
CA SER A 107 2.20 -9.59 2.58
C SER A 107 2.24 -8.18 3.15
N VAL A 108 1.58 -7.27 2.45
CA VAL A 108 1.46 -5.87 2.86
C VAL A 108 0.02 -5.42 2.66
N MET A 109 -0.46 -4.68 3.64
CA MET A 109 -1.74 -4.01 3.62
C MET A 109 -1.54 -2.55 4.00
N THR A 110 -2.23 -1.63 3.35
CA THR A 110 -2.25 -0.21 3.69
C THR A 110 -3.67 0.31 3.69
N SER A 111 -3.93 1.32 4.52
CA SER A 111 -5.16 2.10 4.40
C SER A 111 -5.23 2.79 3.02
N ARG A 112 -6.43 3.19 2.59
CA ARG A 112 -6.65 3.89 1.31
C ARG A 112 -5.79 5.13 1.09
N HIS A 113 -5.46 5.84 2.17
CA HIS A 113 -4.63 7.05 2.13
C HIS A 113 -3.16 6.80 2.46
N PHE A 114 -2.76 5.54 2.62
CA PHE A 114 -1.40 5.13 2.98
C PHE A 114 -0.94 5.68 4.34
N ASP A 115 -1.89 6.04 5.21
CA ASP A 115 -1.62 6.58 6.56
C ASP A 115 -1.37 5.49 7.60
N ASN A 116 -1.81 4.26 7.32
CA ASN A 116 -1.57 3.08 8.15
C ASN A 116 -1.04 1.96 7.25
N VAL A 117 -0.05 1.23 7.75
CA VAL A 117 0.66 0.17 7.04
C VAL A 117 0.85 -1.02 7.96
N TRP A 118 0.54 -2.19 7.44
CA TRP A 118 0.74 -3.48 8.09
C TRP A 118 1.49 -4.38 7.14
N VAL A 119 2.58 -4.98 7.61
CA VAL A 119 3.48 -5.80 6.82
C VAL A 119 3.79 -7.08 7.58
N GLN A 120 3.77 -8.20 6.88
CA GLN A 120 4.28 -9.47 7.35
C GLN A 120 5.36 -9.92 6.38
N LEU A 121 6.53 -10.29 6.91
CA LEU A 121 7.71 -10.65 6.12
C LEU A 121 8.41 -11.85 6.74
N ASP A 122 8.67 -12.88 5.93
CA ASP A 122 9.28 -14.12 6.39
C ASP A 122 10.73 -13.89 6.85
N ASN A 123 11.46 -13.00 6.19
CA ASN A 123 12.84 -12.70 6.57
C ASN A 123 12.97 -11.91 7.89
N ILE A 124 11.92 -11.23 8.34
CA ILE A 124 11.86 -10.62 9.67
C ILE A 124 11.73 -11.71 10.73
N ASN A 125 10.90 -12.72 10.45
CA ASN A 125 10.76 -13.89 11.31
C ASN A 125 12.09 -14.63 11.45
N GLU A 126 12.80 -14.84 10.34
CA GLU A 126 14.13 -15.45 10.35
C GLU A 126 15.17 -14.58 11.09
N ARG A 127 15.22 -13.27 10.80
CA ARG A 127 16.21 -12.33 11.36
C ARG A 127 16.08 -12.21 12.89
N TYR A 128 14.86 -12.25 13.41
CA TYR A 128 14.57 -12.07 14.85
C TYR A 128 14.12 -13.35 15.55
N ASN A 129 14.16 -14.51 14.88
CA ASN A 129 13.73 -15.80 15.39
C ASN A 129 12.29 -15.77 15.97
N LEU A 130 11.37 -15.18 15.21
CA LEU A 130 9.95 -15.05 15.56
C LEU A 130 9.14 -16.11 14.81
N SER A 131 8.08 -16.63 15.43
CA SER A 131 7.07 -17.47 14.75
C SER A 131 6.17 -16.62 13.87
N ASP A 132 5.69 -15.50 14.40
CA ASP A 132 4.79 -14.55 13.75
C ASP A 132 5.20 -13.11 14.08
N GLY A 133 6.05 -12.53 13.23
CA GLY A 133 6.50 -11.15 13.27
C GLY A 133 5.72 -10.27 12.30
N TYR A 134 5.30 -9.12 12.79
CA TYR A 134 4.56 -8.11 12.04
C TYR A 134 5.27 -6.77 12.17
N ILE A 135 5.21 -5.97 11.11
CA ILE A 135 5.61 -4.56 11.16
C ILE A 135 4.37 -3.72 10.93
N THR A 136 4.03 -2.89 11.91
CA THR A 136 2.87 -1.99 11.78
C THR A 136 3.27 -0.56 12.10
N GLY A 137 2.76 0.37 11.29
CA GLY A 137 2.91 1.79 11.50
C GLY A 137 1.64 2.55 11.11
N PRO A 138 1.45 3.78 11.64
CA PRO A 138 2.32 4.47 12.57
C PRO A 138 2.16 3.96 14.01
N ALA A 139 3.27 3.60 14.66
CA ALA A 139 3.29 3.13 16.03
C ALA A 139 4.66 3.35 16.68
N THR A 140 4.66 3.53 17.99
CA THR A 140 5.87 3.60 18.82
C THR A 140 5.96 2.49 19.86
N THR A 141 4.85 1.79 20.13
CA THR A 141 4.78 0.61 21.00
C THR A 141 4.03 -0.55 20.35
N LYS A 142 4.20 -1.76 20.88
CA LYS A 142 3.44 -2.97 20.48
C LYS A 142 1.92 -2.78 20.63
N GLU A 143 1.45 -2.10 21.68
CA GLU A 143 0.02 -1.84 21.88
C GLU A 143 -0.55 -0.93 20.79
N GLU A 144 0.18 0.14 20.45
CA GLU A 144 -0.23 1.05 19.36
C GLU A 144 -0.26 0.30 18.02
N ALA A 145 0.77 -0.49 17.75
CA ALA A 145 0.86 -1.32 16.54
C ALA A 145 -0.33 -2.29 16.42
N ASN A 146 -0.71 -2.95 17.51
CA ASN A 146 -1.89 -3.81 17.55
C ASN A 146 -3.19 -3.05 17.28
N GLN A 147 -3.36 -1.86 17.86
CA GLN A 147 -4.55 -1.03 17.60
C GLN A 147 -4.65 -0.59 16.14
N VAL A 148 -3.53 -0.25 15.50
CA VAL A 148 -3.50 0.08 14.08
C VAL A 148 -3.88 -1.15 13.24
N ALA A 149 -3.30 -2.31 13.52
CA ALA A 149 -3.63 -3.55 12.82
C ALA A 149 -5.12 -3.91 12.93
N LEU A 150 -5.71 -3.77 14.12
CA LEU A 150 -7.14 -3.99 14.36
C LEU A 150 -8.02 -3.03 13.54
N LYS A 151 -7.70 -1.73 13.52
CA LYS A 151 -8.43 -0.73 12.71
C LYS A 151 -8.43 -1.09 11.22
N MET A 152 -7.30 -1.57 10.72
CA MET A 152 -7.16 -1.98 9.32
C MET A 152 -8.00 -3.22 8.99
N GLN A 153 -8.16 -4.16 9.93
CA GLN A 153 -9.04 -5.32 9.76
C GLN A 153 -10.52 -4.95 9.84
N GLU A 154 -10.90 -4.06 10.76
CA GLU A 154 -12.29 -3.61 10.93
C GLU A 154 -12.79 -2.76 9.77
N GLY A 155 -11.91 -1.99 9.13
CA GLY A 155 -12.22 -1.19 7.92
C GLY A 155 -12.74 -2.00 6.74
N LYS A 156 -12.58 -3.34 6.73
CA LYS A 156 -13.16 -4.24 5.70
C LYS A 156 -14.69 -4.40 5.80
N LYS A 157 -15.34 -3.93 6.88
CA LYS A 157 -16.76 -4.17 7.16
C LYS A 157 -17.73 -3.05 6.76
N GLN A 158 -17.28 -1.98 6.09
CA GLN A 158 -18.14 -0.87 5.67
C GLN A 158 -18.34 -0.80 4.16
#